data_AF-A0A2N2ZNW4-F1
#
_entry.id   AF-A0A2N2ZNW4-F1
#
_cell.length_a   1.000
_cell.length_b   1.000
_cell.length_c   1.000
_cell.angle_alpha   90.00
_cell.angle_beta   90.00
_cell.angle_gamma   90.00
#
_symmetry.space_group_name_H-M   'P 1'
#
loop_
_entity.id
_entity.type
_entity.pdbx_description
1 polymer ?
#
loop_
_entity_poly.entity_id
_entity_poly.type
_entity_poly.pdbx_seq_one_letter_code
_entity_poly.pdbx_strand_id
1 'polypeptide(L)'
;MLNPLEDFLIQCNSGSINGKYKLFWAMDTVKKDSRLDKKLKKRNLSDKFIVTIPANKQLRQPSYGAKGVIFVQEKNLEWFISWGFKVDNYCVLDIHLDKIPKKTKEISLDIENKFYAHYKTNNIIGYVEGSKFPDSFYVFCAHYDHLGAIGDKYYFPGANDNASGTSMVMDLAKHFSKKENQPKYSIAFMLFSGEEAGLHGSFYYNDNPYFPLSNIKLVINLDMVGSGSDGITLVNSTEVPWVYKRFQKINIEKDYLKSIHKRGASANSDHFPFTEKDVPAIFIYTKGSECANYHNIYDKHENMPFTEYEDLFKLLLDFVR
;
A
#
# COMPACT_ATOMS: atom_id res chain seq x y z
N MET A 1 -25.54 -16.49 -3.18
CA MET A 1 -25.02 -15.34 -2.40
C MET A 1 -23.51 -15.38 -2.58
N LEU A 2 -22.89 -14.25 -2.90
CA LEU A 2 -21.44 -14.18 -3.09
C LEU A 2 -20.76 -13.85 -1.75
N ASN A 3 -19.59 -14.42 -1.50
CA ASN A 3 -18.76 -14.14 -0.33
C ASN A 3 -17.93 -12.85 -0.56
N PRO A 4 -18.06 -11.82 0.29
CA PRO A 4 -17.18 -10.65 0.23
C PRO A 4 -15.70 -11.03 0.35
N LEU A 5 -14.84 -10.29 -0.33
CA LEU A 5 -13.39 -10.46 -0.49
C LEU A 5 -12.93 -11.74 -1.22
N GLU A 6 -13.72 -12.82 -1.18
CA GLU A 6 -13.42 -14.07 -1.89
C GLU A 6 -14.01 -14.08 -3.31
N ASP A 7 -15.32 -13.87 -3.41
CA ASP A 7 -16.06 -13.91 -4.68
C ASP A 7 -16.15 -12.51 -5.32
N PHE A 8 -16.18 -11.46 -4.49
CA PHE A 8 -16.25 -10.08 -4.95
C PHE A 8 -15.62 -9.08 -3.98
N LEU A 9 -15.21 -7.94 -4.51
CA LEU A 9 -14.66 -6.80 -3.79
C LEU A 9 -15.41 -5.54 -4.19
N ILE A 10 -15.66 -4.66 -3.23
CA ILE A 10 -16.27 -3.36 -3.47
C ILE A 10 -15.18 -2.30 -3.41
N GLN A 11 -15.15 -1.37 -4.36
CA GLN A 11 -14.22 -0.24 -4.29
C GLN A 11 -14.60 0.68 -3.11
N CYS A 12 -13.65 1.14 -2.29
CA CYS A 12 -13.92 1.88 -1.04
C CYS A 12 -14.83 3.11 -1.20
N ASN A 13 -14.70 3.81 -2.33
CA ASN A 13 -15.45 5.02 -2.61
C ASN A 13 -16.78 4.76 -3.33
N SER A 14 -17.21 3.50 -3.44
CA SER A 14 -18.50 3.14 -4.05
C SER A 14 -19.66 3.67 -3.21
N GLY A 15 -20.64 4.32 -3.83
CA GLY A 15 -21.86 4.73 -3.13
C GLY A 15 -22.73 3.55 -2.69
N SER A 16 -23.54 3.77 -1.65
CA SER A 16 -24.56 2.82 -1.20
C SER A 16 -25.50 2.46 -2.35
N ILE A 17 -25.89 1.18 -2.43
CA ILE A 17 -26.83 0.70 -3.43
C ILE A 17 -27.66 -0.46 -2.89
N ASN A 18 -28.98 -0.40 -3.10
CA ASN A 18 -29.90 -1.48 -2.79
C ASN A 18 -30.80 -1.73 -4.01
N GLY A 19 -31.05 -3.00 -4.31
CA GLY A 19 -32.04 -3.41 -5.31
C GLY A 19 -31.49 -4.32 -6.41
N LYS A 20 -32.30 -4.50 -7.45
CA LYS A 20 -32.02 -5.38 -8.58
C LYS A 20 -31.74 -4.57 -9.85
N TYR A 21 -30.64 -4.89 -10.54
CA TYR A 21 -30.15 -4.13 -11.68
C TYR A 21 -29.86 -5.04 -12.87
N LYS A 22 -30.09 -4.54 -14.08
CA LYS A 22 -29.76 -5.26 -15.32
C LYS A 22 -28.27 -5.14 -15.63
N LEU A 23 -27.72 -6.16 -16.28
CA LEU A 23 -26.33 -6.19 -16.69
C LEU A 23 -26.17 -5.85 -18.18
N PHE A 24 -25.23 -4.97 -18.48
CA PHE A 24 -24.78 -4.66 -19.83
C PHE A 24 -23.33 -5.14 -19.99
N TRP A 25 -23.15 -6.24 -20.73
CA TRP A 25 -21.83 -6.83 -20.96
C TRP A 25 -21.04 -6.05 -22.03
N ALA A 26 -19.88 -5.55 -21.63
CA ALA A 26 -18.94 -4.73 -22.39
C ALA A 26 -17.51 -5.29 -22.23
N MET A 27 -17.25 -6.42 -22.89
CA MET A 27 -16.02 -7.20 -22.72
C MET A 27 -14.88 -6.83 -23.67
N ASP A 28 -15.12 -5.93 -24.63
CA ASP A 28 -14.09 -5.42 -25.54
C ASP A 28 -13.26 -4.29 -24.87
N THR A 29 -12.04 -4.05 -25.35
CA THR A 29 -11.19 -2.97 -24.81
C THR A 29 -11.56 -1.59 -25.36
N VAL A 30 -11.87 -0.63 -24.48
CA VAL A 30 -12.20 0.76 -24.84
C VAL A 30 -10.99 1.52 -25.43
N LYS A 31 -9.76 1.22 -24.99
CA LYS A 31 -8.54 1.91 -25.45
C LYS A 31 -8.20 1.66 -26.93
N LYS A 32 -8.67 0.56 -27.52
CA LYS A 32 -8.47 0.21 -28.93
C LYS A 32 -9.69 0.48 -29.80
N ASP A 33 -10.86 0.79 -29.21
CA ASP A 33 -12.11 0.86 -29.97
C ASP A 33 -12.97 2.09 -29.61
N SER A 34 -12.91 3.09 -30.49
CA SER A 34 -13.84 4.23 -30.46
C SER A 34 -15.32 3.83 -30.55
N ARG A 35 -15.63 2.59 -30.96
CA ARG A 35 -17.00 2.08 -31.07
C ARG A 35 -17.60 1.70 -29.72
N LEU A 36 -16.84 1.13 -28.78
CA LEU A 36 -17.38 0.78 -27.46
C LEU A 36 -17.73 2.03 -26.66
N ASP A 37 -16.83 3.04 -26.63
CA ASP A 37 -17.12 4.33 -26.00
C ASP A 37 -18.36 5.00 -26.62
N LYS A 38 -18.46 5.05 -27.95
CA LYS A 38 -19.65 5.55 -28.66
C LYS A 38 -20.91 4.74 -28.33
N LYS A 39 -20.80 3.41 -28.19
CA LYS A 39 -21.90 2.52 -27.82
C LYS A 39 -22.39 2.82 -26.40
N LEU A 40 -21.47 2.99 -25.45
CA LEU A 40 -21.81 3.33 -24.06
C LEU A 40 -22.50 4.69 -23.99
N LYS A 41 -21.97 5.72 -24.66
CA LYS A 41 -22.55 7.08 -24.70
C LYS A 41 -23.96 7.15 -25.30
N LYS A 42 -24.30 6.26 -26.24
CA LYS A 42 -25.61 6.24 -26.91
C LYS A 42 -26.68 5.43 -26.16
N ARG A 43 -26.30 4.65 -25.14
CA ARG A 43 -27.22 3.73 -24.45
C ARG A 43 -27.76 4.39 -23.19
N ASN A 44 -29.04 4.15 -22.92
CA ASN A 44 -29.58 4.41 -21.59
C ASN A 44 -29.12 3.29 -20.62
N LEU A 45 -28.26 3.65 -19.68
CA LEU A 45 -27.68 2.76 -18.68
C LEU A 45 -28.16 3.08 -17.25
N SER A 46 -29.11 4.00 -17.07
CA SER A 46 -29.53 4.51 -15.74
C SER A 46 -30.09 3.46 -14.79
N ASP A 47 -30.49 2.29 -15.31
CA ASP A 47 -31.01 1.13 -14.58
C ASP A 47 -30.05 -0.08 -14.60
N LYS A 48 -28.80 0.10 -15.08
CA LYS A 48 -27.87 -0.99 -15.39
C LYS A 48 -26.53 -0.88 -14.69
N PHE A 49 -25.88 -2.03 -14.58
CA PHE A 49 -24.45 -2.16 -14.36
C PHE A 49 -23.73 -2.50 -15.66
N ILE A 50 -22.56 -1.91 -15.88
CA ILE A 50 -21.66 -2.28 -16.97
C ILE A 50 -20.77 -3.42 -16.47
N VAL A 51 -20.75 -4.57 -17.16
CA VAL A 51 -19.82 -5.67 -16.86
C VAL A 51 -18.67 -5.62 -17.84
N THR A 52 -17.42 -5.59 -17.36
CA THR A 52 -16.26 -5.32 -18.19
C THR A 52 -14.97 -5.99 -17.68
N ILE A 53 -13.88 -5.85 -18.43
CA ILE A 53 -12.58 -6.45 -18.15
C ILE A 53 -11.61 -5.47 -17.48
N PRO A 54 -10.57 -5.95 -16.74
CA PRO A 54 -9.62 -5.09 -16.01
C PRO A 54 -8.85 -4.10 -16.91
N ALA A 55 -8.65 -4.46 -18.18
CA ALA A 55 -8.03 -3.59 -19.17
C ALA A 55 -8.77 -2.26 -19.40
N ASN A 56 -10.06 -2.19 -19.02
CA ASN A 56 -10.89 -1.00 -19.11
C ASN A 56 -10.91 -0.18 -17.81
N LYS A 57 -9.76 -0.04 -17.12
CA LYS A 57 -9.63 0.67 -15.84
C LYS A 57 -10.23 2.09 -15.82
N GLN A 58 -10.29 2.78 -16.96
CA GLN A 58 -10.94 4.07 -17.12
C GLN A 58 -12.46 4.02 -16.91
N LEU A 59 -13.11 2.86 -16.98
CA LEU A 59 -14.52 2.71 -16.63
C LEU A 59 -14.77 2.78 -15.12
N ARG A 60 -13.72 2.75 -14.28
CA ARG A 60 -13.87 3.06 -12.86
C ARG A 60 -14.36 4.50 -12.66
N GLN A 61 -13.97 5.43 -13.55
CA GLN A 61 -14.49 6.81 -13.63
C GLN A 61 -14.36 7.34 -15.07
N PRO A 62 -15.43 7.56 -15.87
CA PRO A 62 -16.84 7.74 -15.50
C PRO A 62 -17.75 6.52 -15.73
N SER A 63 -18.92 6.48 -15.07
CA SER A 63 -19.89 5.38 -15.16
C SER A 63 -20.78 5.36 -16.42
N TYR A 64 -20.69 6.38 -17.30
CA TYR A 64 -21.62 6.56 -18.43
C TYR A 64 -23.10 6.61 -18.01
N GLY A 65 -23.38 7.12 -16.81
CA GLY A 65 -24.72 7.18 -16.24
C GLY A 65 -25.25 5.83 -15.75
N ALA A 66 -24.42 4.79 -15.71
CA ALA A 66 -24.75 3.50 -15.11
C ALA A 66 -24.87 3.60 -13.58
N LYS A 67 -25.64 2.69 -12.99
CA LYS A 67 -25.72 2.52 -11.51
C LYS A 67 -24.44 1.96 -10.92
N GLY A 68 -23.62 1.32 -11.76
CA GLY A 68 -22.29 0.90 -11.38
C GLY A 68 -21.56 0.13 -12.48
N VAL A 69 -20.36 -0.32 -12.13
CA VAL A 69 -19.47 -1.06 -13.02
C VAL A 69 -18.97 -2.30 -12.28
N ILE A 70 -19.02 -3.44 -12.95
CA ILE A 70 -18.47 -4.72 -12.50
C ILE A 70 -17.27 -5.05 -13.37
N PHE A 71 -16.10 -5.16 -12.76
CA PHE A 71 -14.90 -5.70 -13.38
C PHE A 71 -14.82 -7.19 -13.09
N VAL A 72 -14.73 -8.02 -14.12
CA VAL A 72 -14.55 -9.46 -13.93
C VAL A 72 -13.07 -9.81 -13.86
N GLN A 73 -12.68 -10.52 -12.81
CA GLN A 73 -11.30 -10.87 -12.50
C GLN A 73 -11.08 -12.38 -12.70
N GLU A 74 -9.94 -12.76 -13.28
CA GLU A 74 -9.52 -14.17 -13.40
C GLU A 74 -8.48 -14.57 -12.34
N LYS A 75 -7.97 -13.57 -11.62
CA LYS A 75 -7.00 -13.73 -10.54
C LYS A 75 -7.66 -13.41 -9.21
N ASN A 76 -6.91 -13.61 -8.12
CA ASN A 76 -7.30 -13.16 -6.79
C ASN A 76 -7.72 -11.69 -6.81
N LEU A 77 -8.73 -11.38 -5.99
CA LEU A 77 -9.21 -10.03 -5.84
C LEU A 77 -8.22 -9.24 -4.99
N GLU A 78 -7.78 -8.12 -5.52
CA GLU A 78 -6.82 -7.21 -4.90
C GLU A 78 -7.44 -5.82 -4.87
N TRP A 79 -7.30 -5.12 -3.75
CA TRP A 79 -7.68 -3.71 -3.71
C TRP A 79 -6.55 -2.86 -4.27
N PHE A 80 -6.87 -1.92 -5.15
CA PHE A 80 -5.86 -1.06 -5.74
C PHE A 80 -6.21 0.40 -5.47
N ILE A 81 -5.42 1.03 -4.60
CA ILE A 81 -5.46 2.45 -4.24
C ILE A 81 -6.80 2.87 -3.62
N SER A 82 -6.78 3.30 -2.36
CA SER A 82 -7.99 3.81 -1.71
C SER A 82 -8.31 5.22 -2.22
N TRP A 83 -9.46 5.39 -2.86
CA TRP A 83 -10.08 6.69 -3.13
C TRP A 83 -10.91 7.16 -1.92
N GLY A 84 -10.49 6.76 -0.72
CA GLY A 84 -11.21 6.92 0.55
C GLY A 84 -11.42 8.37 1.01
N PHE A 85 -11.15 9.35 0.16
CA PHE A 85 -11.42 10.78 0.39
C PHE A 85 -12.73 11.26 -0.28
N LYS A 86 -13.42 10.39 -1.03
CA LYS A 86 -14.72 10.72 -1.65
C LYS A 86 -15.66 9.52 -1.66
N VAL A 87 -16.93 9.79 -1.96
CA VAL A 87 -17.93 8.76 -2.28
C VAL A 87 -18.54 9.08 -3.64
N ASP A 88 -18.49 8.14 -4.55
CA ASP A 88 -19.13 8.22 -5.86
C ASP A 88 -20.63 7.91 -5.72
N ASN A 89 -21.45 8.44 -6.64
CA ASN A 89 -22.89 8.18 -6.68
C ASN A 89 -23.26 6.89 -7.44
N TYR A 90 -22.28 6.02 -7.69
CA TYR A 90 -22.42 4.71 -8.32
C TYR A 90 -21.52 3.69 -7.61
N CYS A 91 -21.77 2.41 -7.86
CA CYS A 91 -21.04 1.31 -7.23
C CYS A 91 -20.02 0.69 -8.19
N VAL A 92 -18.80 0.42 -7.71
CA VAL A 92 -17.77 -0.31 -8.47
C VAL A 92 -17.43 -1.61 -7.75
N LEU A 93 -17.52 -2.70 -8.49
CA LEU A 93 -17.30 -4.05 -7.99
C LEU A 93 -16.22 -4.73 -8.82
N ASP A 94 -15.38 -5.51 -8.18
CA ASP A 94 -14.56 -6.53 -8.81
C ASP A 94 -15.18 -7.88 -8.43
N ILE A 95 -15.49 -8.74 -9.40
CA ILE A 95 -16.12 -10.06 -9.16
C ILE A 95 -15.27 -11.11 -9.86
N HIS A 96 -14.99 -12.23 -9.17
CA HIS A 96 -14.28 -13.32 -9.81
C HIS A 96 -15.13 -13.92 -10.95
N LEU A 97 -14.51 -14.16 -12.11
CA LEU A 97 -15.22 -14.44 -13.37
C LEU A 97 -16.10 -15.70 -13.29
N ASP A 98 -15.68 -16.72 -12.53
CA ASP A 98 -16.45 -17.94 -12.33
C ASP A 98 -17.72 -17.73 -11.48
N LYS A 99 -17.79 -16.64 -10.70
CA LYS A 99 -18.94 -16.28 -9.86
C LYS A 99 -20.01 -15.48 -10.59
N ILE A 100 -19.71 -15.00 -11.80
CA ILE A 100 -20.66 -14.28 -12.66
C ILE A 100 -20.70 -14.88 -14.08
N PRO A 101 -21.54 -15.92 -14.31
CA PRO A 101 -21.64 -16.56 -15.61
C PRO A 101 -21.97 -15.57 -16.73
N LYS A 102 -21.37 -15.72 -17.92
CA LYS A 102 -21.56 -14.80 -19.08
C LYS A 102 -23.02 -14.61 -19.53
N LYS A 103 -23.92 -15.54 -19.17
CA LYS A 103 -25.37 -15.47 -19.45
C LYS A 103 -26.18 -14.69 -18.40
N THR A 104 -25.54 -14.19 -17.35
CA THR A 104 -26.20 -13.46 -16.25
C THR A 104 -26.78 -12.15 -16.79
N LYS A 105 -28.07 -11.92 -16.54
CA LYS A 105 -28.79 -10.75 -17.04
C LYS A 105 -29.02 -9.68 -15.98
N GLU A 106 -29.02 -10.07 -14.71
CA GLU A 106 -29.37 -9.21 -13.58
C GLU A 106 -28.53 -9.56 -12.35
N ILE A 107 -28.33 -8.58 -11.47
CA ILE A 107 -27.69 -8.74 -10.17
C ILE A 107 -28.57 -8.08 -9.11
N SER A 108 -28.61 -8.66 -7.91
CA SER A 108 -29.19 -8.04 -6.72
C SER A 108 -28.06 -7.61 -5.79
N LEU A 109 -28.13 -6.37 -5.30
CA LEU A 109 -27.12 -5.76 -4.44
C LEU A 109 -27.78 -5.18 -3.20
N ASP A 110 -27.09 -5.28 -2.08
CA ASP A 110 -27.42 -4.61 -0.83
C ASP A 110 -26.10 -4.18 -0.18
N ILE A 111 -25.68 -2.96 -0.47
CA ILE A 111 -24.40 -2.38 -0.07
C ILE A 111 -24.69 -1.04 0.59
N GLU A 112 -24.25 -0.91 1.84
CA GLU A 112 -24.24 0.35 2.56
C GLU A 112 -22.82 0.89 2.64
N ASN A 113 -22.63 2.14 2.23
CA ASN A 113 -21.41 2.90 2.46
C ASN A 113 -21.73 4.06 3.41
N LYS A 114 -20.94 4.17 4.48
CA LYS A 114 -20.96 5.32 5.37
C LYS A 114 -19.59 5.99 5.37
N PHE A 115 -19.57 7.22 4.88
CA PHE A 115 -18.35 8.04 4.85
C PHE A 115 -18.17 8.82 6.15
N TYR A 116 -17.02 8.64 6.77
CA TYR A 116 -16.63 9.38 7.96
C TYR A 116 -15.70 10.52 7.57
N ALA A 117 -16.27 11.69 7.34
CA ALA A 117 -15.50 12.89 7.09
C ALA A 117 -14.62 13.24 8.30
N HIS A 118 -13.39 13.72 8.04
CA HIS A 118 -12.44 14.14 9.07
C HIS A 118 -12.14 13.04 10.11
N TYR A 119 -12.03 11.79 9.67
CA TYR A 119 -11.61 10.69 10.52
C TYR A 119 -10.27 11.00 11.19
N LYS A 120 -10.23 10.92 12.52
CA LYS A 120 -9.02 11.23 13.28
C LYS A 120 -8.16 9.97 13.42
N THR A 121 -6.90 10.10 13.05
CA THR A 121 -5.86 9.11 13.29
C THR A 121 -4.60 9.80 13.79
N ASN A 122 -3.56 9.06 14.15
CA ASN A 122 -2.34 9.61 14.72
C ASN A 122 -1.11 8.96 14.08
N ASN A 123 -0.09 9.76 13.82
CA ASN A 123 1.26 9.22 13.68
C ASN A 123 1.82 8.97 15.09
N ILE A 124 2.69 7.97 15.21
CA ILE A 124 3.40 7.66 16.46
C ILE A 124 4.88 7.88 16.24
N ILE A 125 5.52 8.65 17.13
CA ILE A 125 6.95 8.97 17.03
C ILE A 125 7.61 8.69 18.37
N GLY A 126 8.61 7.82 18.36
CA GLY A 126 9.55 7.64 19.46
C GLY A 126 10.97 7.90 18.96
N TYR A 127 11.89 8.28 19.84
CA TYR A 127 13.29 8.40 19.46
C TYR A 127 14.23 8.08 20.61
N VAL A 128 15.46 7.72 20.26
CA VAL A 128 16.58 7.65 21.19
C VAL A 128 17.61 8.72 20.85
N GLU A 129 18.18 9.33 21.87
CA GLU A 129 19.18 10.38 21.71
C GLU A 129 20.56 9.79 21.37
N GLY A 130 21.20 10.36 20.35
CA GLY A 130 22.54 10.00 19.91
C GLY A 130 23.62 10.47 20.89
N SER A 131 24.63 9.64 21.10
CA SER A 131 25.75 9.91 22.02
C SER A 131 26.70 11.03 21.55
N LYS A 132 26.76 11.31 20.23
CA LYS A 132 27.71 12.26 19.65
C LYS A 132 27.04 13.39 18.87
N PHE A 133 25.92 13.11 18.22
CA PHE A 133 25.17 14.04 17.38
C PHE A 133 23.67 13.98 17.74
N PRO A 134 23.28 14.49 18.92
CA PRO A 134 21.91 14.37 19.42
C PRO A 134 20.88 15.14 18.56
N ASP A 135 21.30 16.20 17.88
CA ASP A 135 20.41 17.03 17.04
C ASP A 135 20.28 16.53 15.59
N SER A 136 20.91 15.41 15.24
CA SER A 136 20.92 14.86 13.89
C SER A 136 20.34 13.45 13.87
N PHE A 137 19.37 13.21 12.99
CA PHE A 137 18.52 12.03 13.03
C PHE A 137 18.71 11.12 11.82
N TYR A 138 18.82 9.82 12.08
CA TYR A 138 18.32 8.80 11.15
C TYR A 138 16.86 8.50 11.50
N VAL A 139 16.01 8.31 10.50
CA VAL A 139 14.61 7.94 10.70
C VAL A 139 14.38 6.55 10.15
N PHE A 140 13.86 5.65 10.96
CA PHE A 140 13.21 4.43 10.50
C PHE A 140 11.71 4.64 10.56
N CYS A 141 11.00 4.39 9.46
CA CYS A 141 9.56 4.52 9.44
C CYS A 141 8.86 3.37 8.73
N ALA A 142 7.57 3.22 9.04
CA ALA A 142 6.64 2.30 8.39
C ALA A 142 5.22 2.86 8.59
N HIS A 143 4.25 2.44 7.79
CA HIS A 143 2.85 2.65 8.14
C HIS A 143 2.31 1.48 8.94
N TYR A 144 1.34 1.78 9.81
CA TYR A 144 0.70 0.78 10.65
C TYR A 144 -0.80 0.59 10.32
N ASP A 145 -1.36 1.40 9.43
CA ASP A 145 -2.66 1.13 8.83
C ASP A 145 -2.56 0.13 7.69
N HIS A 146 -3.72 -0.41 7.31
CA HIS A 146 -3.90 -1.23 6.11
C HIS A 146 -5.32 -0.95 5.55
N LEU A 147 -5.78 -1.77 4.61
CA LEU A 147 -7.07 -1.66 3.93
C LEU A 147 -8.32 -1.80 4.83
N GLY A 148 -8.20 -2.37 6.03
CA GLY A 148 -9.31 -2.48 6.98
C GLY A 148 -10.34 -3.57 6.63
N ALA A 149 -11.62 -3.29 6.90
CA ALA A 149 -12.70 -4.29 6.86
C ALA A 149 -13.91 -3.87 6.01
N ILE A 150 -14.57 -4.86 5.40
CA ILE A 150 -15.91 -4.77 4.81
C ILE A 150 -16.90 -5.37 5.81
N GLY A 151 -17.59 -4.50 6.53
CA GLY A 151 -18.43 -4.89 7.67
C GLY A 151 -17.60 -5.51 8.81
N ASP A 152 -18.24 -6.27 9.68
CA ASP A 152 -17.60 -6.78 10.90
C ASP A 152 -16.79 -8.08 10.69
N LYS A 153 -16.99 -8.76 9.56
CA LYS A 153 -16.51 -10.13 9.36
C LYS A 153 -15.35 -10.24 8.38
N TYR A 154 -15.31 -9.40 7.35
CA TYR A 154 -14.38 -9.56 6.23
C TYR A 154 -13.34 -8.46 6.31
N TYR A 155 -12.06 -8.82 6.42
CA TYR A 155 -10.99 -7.85 6.56
C TYR A 155 -9.73 -8.28 5.81
N PHE A 156 -8.91 -7.30 5.50
CA PHE A 156 -7.56 -7.49 4.98
C PHE A 156 -6.58 -7.51 6.17
N PRO A 157 -5.85 -8.62 6.40
CA PRO A 157 -5.06 -8.74 7.63
C PRO A 157 -3.78 -7.90 7.65
N GLY A 158 -3.12 -7.67 6.50
CA GLY A 158 -1.97 -6.77 6.38
C GLY A 158 -0.70 -7.24 7.06
N ALA A 159 -0.43 -8.55 7.04
CA ALA A 159 0.72 -9.13 7.75
C ALA A 159 2.06 -8.67 7.18
N ASN A 160 2.24 -8.74 5.87
CA ASN A 160 3.40 -8.16 5.20
C ASN A 160 3.20 -6.68 4.98
N ASP A 161 1.99 -6.25 4.61
CA ASP A 161 1.62 -4.87 4.29
C ASP A 161 0.67 -4.26 5.35
N ASN A 162 1.17 -3.57 6.38
CA ASN A 162 2.57 -3.36 6.68
C ASN A 162 2.92 -3.61 8.15
N ALA A 163 2.29 -4.63 8.73
CA ALA A 163 2.67 -5.11 10.04
C ALA A 163 4.15 -5.55 10.08
N SER A 164 4.71 -6.03 8.96
CA SER A 164 6.12 -6.40 8.87
C SER A 164 7.09 -5.23 9.04
N GLY A 165 6.87 -4.11 8.34
CA GLY A 165 7.65 -2.89 8.47
C GLY A 165 7.48 -2.26 9.84
N THR A 166 6.24 -2.20 10.33
CA THR A 166 5.95 -1.75 11.70
C THR A 166 6.70 -2.60 12.74
N SER A 167 6.72 -3.93 12.59
CA SER A 167 7.45 -4.83 13.49
C SER A 167 8.96 -4.59 13.44
N MET A 168 9.53 -4.41 12.24
CA MET A 168 10.95 -4.11 12.06
C MET A 168 11.35 -2.78 12.72
N VAL A 169 10.53 -1.74 12.59
CA VAL A 169 10.73 -0.46 13.28
C VAL A 169 10.71 -0.64 14.80
N MET A 170 9.78 -1.44 15.32
CA MET A 170 9.68 -1.74 16.76
C MET A 170 10.87 -2.55 17.28
N ASP A 171 11.37 -3.51 16.49
CA ASP A 171 12.56 -4.29 16.83
C ASP A 171 13.82 -3.40 16.87
N LEU A 172 13.96 -2.47 15.91
CA LEU A 172 15.04 -1.49 15.91
C LEU A 172 14.94 -0.56 17.12
N ALA A 173 13.74 -0.09 17.45
CA ALA A 173 13.49 0.73 18.65
C ALA A 173 13.90 0.00 19.93
N LYS A 174 13.51 -1.27 20.07
CA LYS A 174 13.89 -2.13 21.20
C LYS A 174 15.40 -2.40 21.26
N HIS A 175 16.08 -2.48 20.12
CA HIS A 175 17.53 -2.65 20.09
C HIS A 175 18.25 -1.41 20.58
N PHE A 176 17.92 -0.24 20.01
CA PHE A 176 18.59 1.02 20.31
C PHE A 176 18.16 1.65 21.65
N SER A 177 17.07 1.20 22.27
CA SER A 177 16.69 1.63 23.62
C SER A 177 17.63 1.09 24.71
N LYS A 178 18.49 0.11 24.39
CA LYS A 178 19.48 -0.43 25.32
C LYS A 178 20.73 0.45 25.35
N LYS A 179 21.25 0.73 26.55
CA LYS A 179 22.37 1.65 26.77
C LYS A 179 23.64 1.22 26.01
N GLU A 180 23.91 -0.08 25.96
CA GLU A 180 25.05 -0.66 25.24
C GLU A 180 24.96 -0.51 23.72
N ASN A 181 23.77 -0.21 23.19
CA ASN A 181 23.53 -0.02 21.75
C ASN A 181 23.31 1.45 21.39
N GLN A 182 23.63 2.40 22.28
CA GLN A 182 23.38 3.81 22.01
C GLN A 182 24.05 4.26 20.69
N PRO A 183 23.28 4.82 19.72
CA PRO A 183 23.82 5.22 18.44
C PRO A 183 24.64 6.53 18.55
N LYS A 184 25.44 6.84 17.52
CA LYS A 184 26.18 8.12 17.46
C LYS A 184 25.25 9.30 17.16
N TYR A 185 24.30 9.08 16.25
CA TYR A 185 23.25 10.02 15.85
C TYR A 185 21.96 9.64 16.56
N SER A 186 21.06 10.59 16.77
CA SER A 186 19.71 10.25 17.24
C SER A 186 19.01 9.38 16.20
N ILE A 187 18.16 8.47 16.67
CA ILE A 187 17.34 7.63 15.80
C ILE A 187 15.88 7.83 16.17
N ALA A 188 15.09 8.27 15.20
CA ALA A 188 13.65 8.36 15.33
C ALA A 188 12.97 7.15 14.67
N PHE A 189 11.93 6.67 15.33
CA PHE A 189 11.07 5.56 14.93
C PHE A 189 9.68 6.14 14.70
N MET A 190 9.23 6.18 13.45
CA MET A 190 7.97 6.82 13.07
C MET A 190 7.02 5.78 12.49
N LEU A 191 5.83 5.65 13.07
CA LEU A 191 4.75 4.85 12.52
C LEU A 191 3.67 5.78 11.97
N PHE A 192 3.45 5.73 10.65
CA PHE A 192 2.49 6.58 9.96
C PHE A 192 1.12 5.91 9.84
N SER A 193 0.08 6.73 9.80
CA SER A 193 -1.28 6.30 9.52
C SER A 193 -1.83 6.94 8.26
N GLY A 194 -2.74 6.26 7.57
CA GLY A 194 -3.39 6.75 6.36
C GLY A 194 -2.48 6.67 5.14
N GLU A 195 -1.51 5.75 5.13
CA GLU A 195 -0.66 5.49 3.97
C GLU A 195 -1.52 5.00 2.79
N GLU A 196 -2.37 4.01 3.07
CA GLU A 196 -3.22 3.33 2.08
C GLU A 196 -4.29 4.25 1.49
N ALA A 197 -4.62 5.31 2.24
CA ALA A 197 -5.54 6.36 1.87
C ALA A 197 -4.87 7.51 1.08
N GLY A 198 -3.56 7.45 0.85
CA GLY A 198 -2.80 8.43 0.09
C GLY A 198 -1.72 9.17 0.89
N LEU A 199 -0.95 8.45 1.71
CA LEU A 199 0.22 8.95 2.45
C LEU A 199 -0.12 10.09 3.44
N HIS A 200 -1.34 10.12 3.96
CA HIS A 200 -1.83 11.27 4.74
C HIS A 200 -0.98 11.55 5.99
N GLY A 201 -0.54 10.51 6.70
CA GLY A 201 0.29 10.62 7.89
C GLY A 201 1.65 11.24 7.60
N SER A 202 2.37 10.73 6.60
CA SER A 202 3.71 11.23 6.24
C SER A 202 3.66 12.62 5.60
N PHE A 203 2.64 12.93 4.80
CA PHE A 203 2.41 14.31 4.34
C PHE A 203 2.18 15.26 5.53
N TYR A 204 1.32 14.88 6.47
CA TYR A 204 1.05 15.71 7.65
C TYR A 204 2.31 15.98 8.47
N TYR A 205 3.17 14.97 8.68
CA TYR A 205 4.45 15.15 9.36
C TYR A 205 5.37 16.12 8.62
N ASN A 206 5.49 16.00 7.29
CA ASN A 206 6.37 16.86 6.51
C ASN A 206 5.92 18.32 6.48
N ASP A 207 4.62 18.59 6.60
CA ASP A 207 4.10 19.95 6.74
C ASP A 207 4.10 20.46 8.20
N ASN A 208 4.14 19.56 9.19
CA ASN A 208 4.12 19.88 10.62
C ASN A 208 5.17 19.06 11.39
N PRO A 209 6.47 19.25 11.09
CA PRO A 209 7.51 18.35 11.58
C PRO A 209 7.75 18.52 13.08
N TYR A 210 7.79 17.40 13.81
CA TYR A 210 8.18 17.39 15.23
C TYR A 210 9.69 17.69 15.39
N PHE A 211 10.52 17.10 14.52
CA PHE A 211 11.93 17.47 14.37
C PHE A 211 12.12 18.21 13.05
N PRO A 212 12.84 19.35 13.01
CA PRO A 212 13.09 20.07 11.76
C PRO A 212 13.59 19.13 10.66
N LEU A 213 13.03 19.23 9.45
CA LEU A 213 13.41 18.37 8.33
C LEU A 213 14.91 18.46 8.01
N SER A 214 15.52 19.64 8.21
CA SER A 214 16.96 19.88 8.07
C SER A 214 17.83 19.05 9.01
N ASN A 215 17.27 18.52 10.10
CA ASN A 215 17.97 17.69 11.07
C ASN A 215 17.94 16.20 10.71
N ILE A 216 17.14 15.80 9.70
CA ILE A 216 17.01 14.43 9.25
C ILE A 216 18.07 14.14 8.18
N LYS A 217 19.00 13.24 8.48
CA LYS A 217 20.09 12.86 7.56
C LYS A 217 19.63 11.87 6.49
N LEU A 218 18.73 10.96 6.87
CA LEU A 218 18.17 9.95 5.99
C LEU A 218 16.90 9.37 6.62
N VAL A 219 15.87 9.22 5.81
CA VAL A 219 14.68 8.40 6.10
C VAL A 219 14.83 7.02 5.44
N ILE A 220 14.62 5.98 6.22
CA ILE A 220 14.57 4.59 5.78
C ILE A 220 13.16 4.09 6.05
N ASN A 221 12.34 4.10 5.01
CA ASN A 221 10.97 3.59 5.05
C ASN A 221 10.97 2.08 4.80
N LEU A 222 10.29 1.34 5.67
CA LEU A 222 10.22 -0.11 5.70
C LEU A 222 8.78 -0.51 5.42
N ASP A 223 8.56 -1.13 4.27
CA ASP A 223 7.22 -1.46 3.83
C ASP A 223 7.23 -2.77 3.03
N MET A 224 6.46 -3.76 3.49
CA MET A 224 6.55 -5.14 3.01
C MET A 224 7.96 -5.72 3.16
N VAL A 225 8.46 -5.83 4.39
CA VAL A 225 9.81 -6.33 4.72
C VAL A 225 9.80 -7.62 5.53
N GLY A 226 8.70 -8.38 5.48
CA GLY A 226 8.53 -9.54 6.33
C GLY A 226 9.16 -10.84 5.81
N SER A 227 9.65 -10.90 4.56
CA SER A 227 10.43 -12.03 4.05
C SER A 227 11.10 -11.70 2.73
N GLY A 228 12.33 -12.13 2.45
CA GLY A 228 13.10 -11.67 1.29
C GLY A 228 14.08 -12.66 0.68
N SER A 229 13.64 -13.88 0.33
CA SER A 229 14.51 -14.92 -0.26
C SER A 229 15.25 -14.51 -1.55
N ASP A 230 14.74 -13.51 -2.28
CA ASP A 230 15.39 -12.93 -3.46
C ASP A 230 16.06 -11.57 -3.19
N GLY A 231 16.18 -11.19 -1.92
CA GLY A 231 16.79 -9.94 -1.45
C GLY A 231 15.79 -8.79 -1.31
N ILE A 232 16.28 -7.56 -1.45
CA ILE A 232 15.50 -6.33 -1.26
C ILE A 232 15.57 -5.40 -2.47
N THR A 233 14.62 -4.48 -2.57
CA THR A 233 14.72 -3.32 -3.47
C THR A 233 14.82 -2.03 -2.67
N LEU A 234 15.76 -1.16 -3.04
CA LEU A 234 15.87 0.20 -2.52
C LEU A 234 15.27 1.18 -3.54
N VAL A 235 14.03 1.61 -3.29
CA VAL A 235 13.34 2.67 -4.05
C VAL A 235 13.96 4.02 -3.73
N ASN A 236 13.96 4.93 -4.70
CA ASN A 236 14.60 6.25 -4.64
C ASN A 236 16.13 6.25 -4.51
N SER A 237 16.78 5.08 -4.60
CA SER A 237 18.22 4.92 -4.41
C SER A 237 19.08 5.46 -5.57
N THR A 238 18.46 5.81 -6.70
CA THR A 238 19.12 6.61 -7.76
C THR A 238 19.35 8.05 -7.35
N GLU A 239 18.47 8.61 -6.51
CA GLU A 239 18.51 10.00 -6.06
C GLU A 239 19.45 10.18 -4.85
N VAL A 240 19.70 9.09 -4.12
CA VAL A 240 20.66 9.04 -3.00
C VAL A 240 21.77 7.99 -3.22
N PRO A 241 22.67 8.16 -4.22
CA PRO A 241 23.65 7.14 -4.60
C PRO A 241 24.59 6.70 -3.47
N TRP A 242 24.88 7.58 -2.51
CA TRP A 242 25.73 7.26 -1.36
C TRP A 242 25.07 6.23 -0.43
N VAL A 243 23.74 6.26 -0.29
CA VAL A 243 22.97 5.28 0.50
C VAL A 243 23.08 3.91 -0.14
N TYR A 244 22.81 3.82 -1.45
CA TYR A 244 22.93 2.56 -2.21
C TYR A 244 24.32 1.96 -2.09
N LYS A 245 25.37 2.77 -2.29
CA LYS A 245 26.77 2.32 -2.18
C LYS A 245 27.10 1.80 -0.78
N ARG A 246 26.57 2.43 0.27
CA ARG A 246 26.79 1.98 1.66
C ARG A 246 26.09 0.64 1.94
N PHE A 247 24.82 0.50 1.55
CA PHE A 247 24.10 -0.78 1.65
C PHE A 247 24.82 -1.91 0.91
N GLN A 248 25.22 -1.67 -0.34
CA GLN A 248 25.98 -2.62 -1.15
C GLN A 248 27.30 -3.02 -0.50
N LYS A 249 28.07 -2.04 0.00
CA LYS A 249 29.34 -2.31 0.68
C LYS A 249 29.14 -3.22 1.90
N ILE A 250 28.18 -2.89 2.78
CA ILE A 250 27.90 -3.70 3.97
C ILE A 250 27.48 -5.11 3.56
N ASN A 251 26.60 -5.24 2.55
CA ASN A 251 26.13 -6.53 2.11
C ASN A 251 27.24 -7.40 1.48
N ILE A 252 28.16 -6.81 0.73
CA ILE A 252 29.34 -7.54 0.20
C ILE A 252 30.25 -8.01 1.33
N GLU A 253 30.43 -7.19 2.37
CA GLU A 253 31.31 -7.54 3.51
C GLU A 253 30.69 -8.56 4.47
N LYS A 254 29.36 -8.56 4.60
CA LYS A 254 28.64 -9.34 5.60
C LYS A 254 27.85 -10.52 5.04
N ASP A 255 27.59 -10.52 3.74
CA ASP A 255 26.77 -11.50 3.03
C ASP A 255 25.38 -11.68 3.67
N TYR A 256 24.72 -10.57 4.02
CA TYR A 256 23.41 -10.61 4.69
C TYR A 256 22.30 -11.04 3.75
N LEU A 257 22.22 -10.46 2.56
CA LEU A 257 21.12 -10.68 1.62
C LEU A 257 21.65 -11.17 0.28
N LYS A 258 20.89 -12.07 -0.37
CA LYS A 258 21.17 -12.56 -1.72
C LYS A 258 21.38 -11.43 -2.74
N SER A 259 20.58 -10.36 -2.63
CA SER A 259 20.73 -9.20 -3.52
C SER A 259 20.13 -7.92 -2.96
N ILE A 260 20.66 -6.78 -3.42
CA ILE A 260 20.10 -5.44 -3.15
C ILE A 260 19.88 -4.75 -4.49
N HIS A 261 18.62 -4.63 -4.90
CA HIS A 261 18.25 -4.02 -6.16
C HIS A 261 18.12 -2.51 -6.06
N LYS A 262 18.58 -1.81 -7.09
CA LYS A 262 18.42 -0.36 -7.26
C LYS A 262 17.11 -0.05 -7.97
N ARG A 263 16.36 0.95 -7.49
CA ARG A 263 15.18 1.49 -8.17
C ARG A 263 15.14 3.02 -8.07
N GLY A 264 14.57 3.64 -9.10
CA GLY A 264 14.42 5.10 -9.18
C GLY A 264 13.38 5.68 -8.22
N ALA A 265 13.21 6.99 -8.27
CA ALA A 265 12.17 7.71 -7.53
C ALA A 265 10.76 7.19 -7.85
N SER A 266 9.89 7.17 -6.84
CA SER A 266 8.51 6.70 -6.96
C SER A 266 7.66 7.25 -5.81
N ALA A 267 6.41 7.60 -6.11
CA ALA A 267 5.45 8.11 -5.12
C ALA A 267 4.55 6.98 -4.60
N ASN A 268 5.13 5.99 -3.92
CA ASN A 268 4.45 4.73 -3.61
C ASN A 268 4.65 4.22 -2.17
N SER A 269 5.15 5.04 -1.25
CA SER A 269 5.14 4.77 0.20
C SER A 269 5.62 6.02 0.96
N ASP A 270 5.64 6.01 2.29
CA ASP A 270 5.88 7.18 3.17
C ASP A 270 7.24 7.88 3.03
N HIS A 271 8.21 7.30 2.33
CA HIS A 271 9.45 8.00 1.95
C HIS A 271 9.23 9.19 0.99
N PHE A 272 8.14 9.18 0.23
CA PHE A 272 7.92 10.11 -0.87
C PHE A 272 7.72 11.57 -0.38
N PRO A 273 6.87 11.87 0.61
CA PRO A 273 6.71 13.24 1.10
C PRO A 273 8.01 13.87 1.62
N PHE A 274 8.92 13.08 2.18
CA PHE A 274 10.26 13.53 2.58
C PHE A 274 11.13 13.89 1.38
N THR A 275 11.09 13.06 0.33
CA THR A 275 11.83 13.31 -0.91
C THR A 275 11.37 14.61 -1.57
N GLU A 276 10.06 14.90 -1.58
CA GLU A 276 9.49 16.15 -2.10
C GLU A 276 9.92 17.41 -1.33
N LYS A 277 10.47 17.24 -0.11
CA LYS A 277 10.99 18.31 0.74
C LYS A 277 12.54 18.28 0.81
N ASP A 278 13.18 17.65 -0.17
CA ASP A 278 14.64 17.51 -0.29
C ASP A 278 15.32 16.78 0.89
N VAL A 279 14.56 16.01 1.68
CA VAL A 279 15.12 15.14 2.72
C VAL A 279 15.55 13.82 2.06
N PRO A 280 16.81 13.38 2.21
CA PRO A 280 17.23 12.08 1.70
C PRO A 280 16.35 10.96 2.26
N ALA A 281 15.71 10.19 1.39
CA ALA A 281 14.81 9.12 1.79
C ALA A 281 14.90 7.92 0.85
N ILE A 282 14.79 6.71 1.41
CA ILE A 282 14.64 5.47 0.64
C ILE A 282 13.45 4.68 1.17
N PHE A 283 12.88 3.86 0.30
CA PHE A 283 11.89 2.85 0.66
C PHE A 283 12.44 1.46 0.35
N ILE A 284 12.34 0.56 1.32
CA ILE A 284 12.76 -0.84 1.23
C ILE A 284 11.52 -1.74 1.24
N TYR A 285 11.41 -2.60 0.23
CA TYR A 285 10.55 -3.78 0.24
C TYR A 285 11.37 -5.02 -0.11
N THR A 286 10.98 -6.17 0.43
CA THR A 286 11.63 -7.45 0.17
C THR A 286 11.09 -8.13 -1.09
N LYS A 287 11.85 -9.10 -1.61
CA LYS A 287 11.50 -9.85 -2.83
C LYS A 287 11.53 -11.35 -2.58
N GLY A 288 10.65 -12.06 -3.27
CA GLY A 288 10.59 -13.52 -3.28
C GLY A 288 9.19 -13.97 -3.67
N SER A 289 9.03 -15.26 -3.99
CA SER A 289 7.72 -15.83 -4.28
C SER A 289 6.76 -15.77 -3.08
N GLU A 290 7.30 -15.72 -1.87
CA GLU A 290 6.55 -15.60 -0.63
C GLU A 290 5.95 -14.20 -0.41
N CYS A 291 6.41 -13.17 -1.14
CA CYS A 291 5.87 -11.82 -1.09
C CYS A 291 4.66 -11.62 -2.02
N ALA A 292 3.99 -12.70 -2.45
CA ALA A 292 2.96 -12.63 -3.49
C ALA A 292 1.60 -12.10 -3.01
N ASN A 293 1.35 -12.11 -1.69
CA ASN A 293 0.04 -11.75 -1.15
C ASN A 293 -0.05 -10.25 -0.85
N TYR A 294 -0.09 -9.42 -1.89
CA TYR A 294 -0.28 -7.97 -1.76
C TYR A 294 -1.77 -7.61 -1.84
N HIS A 295 -2.25 -6.75 -0.93
CA HIS A 295 -3.61 -6.18 -0.93
C HIS A 295 -4.76 -7.20 -1.08
N ASN A 296 -4.59 -8.39 -0.52
CA ASN A 296 -5.60 -9.44 -0.56
C ASN A 296 -5.70 -10.15 0.78
N ILE A 297 -6.77 -10.93 0.96
CA ILE A 297 -7.08 -11.60 2.24
C ILE A 297 -6.06 -12.66 2.65
N TYR A 298 -5.13 -13.04 1.76
CA TYR A 298 -4.08 -14.01 2.05
C TYR A 298 -2.81 -13.35 2.58
N ASP A 299 -2.77 -12.01 2.73
CA ASP A 299 -1.69 -11.32 3.44
C ASP A 299 -1.78 -11.56 4.94
N LYS A 300 -1.42 -12.78 5.34
CA LYS A 300 -1.62 -13.38 6.64
C LYS A 300 -0.30 -13.85 7.22
N HIS A 301 -0.17 -13.78 8.54
CA HIS A 301 1.07 -14.19 9.22
C HIS A 301 1.42 -15.66 8.97
N GLU A 302 0.44 -16.54 8.77
CA GLU A 302 0.65 -17.95 8.45
C GLU A 302 1.39 -18.15 7.11
N ASN A 303 1.33 -17.16 6.22
CA ASN A 303 1.97 -17.18 4.91
C ASN A 303 3.33 -16.44 4.91
N MET A 304 3.82 -16.00 6.08
CA MET A 304 5.03 -15.21 6.21
C MET A 304 6.16 -16.04 6.85
N PRO A 305 7.12 -16.54 6.07
CA PRO A 305 8.18 -17.41 6.60
C PRO A 305 9.32 -16.65 7.30
N PHE A 306 9.33 -15.32 7.27
CA PHE A 306 10.39 -14.48 7.87
C PHE A 306 11.81 -14.73 7.32
N THR A 307 11.92 -15.28 6.10
CA THR A 307 13.20 -15.50 5.43
C THR A 307 13.95 -14.17 5.27
N GLU A 308 15.23 -14.11 5.64
CA GLU A 308 16.06 -12.88 5.60
C GLU A 308 15.60 -11.70 6.49
N TYR A 309 14.56 -11.86 7.33
CA TYR A 309 14.10 -10.77 8.20
C TYR A 309 15.20 -10.31 9.17
N GLU A 310 15.86 -11.26 9.85
CA GLU A 310 16.97 -10.96 10.76
C GLU A 310 18.19 -10.38 10.04
N ASP A 311 18.43 -10.77 8.79
CA ASP A 311 19.58 -10.31 8.02
C ASP A 311 19.37 -8.90 7.48
N LEU A 312 18.15 -8.56 7.07
CA LEU A 312 17.76 -7.17 6.85
C LEU A 312 17.90 -6.35 8.13
N PHE A 313 17.44 -6.86 9.28
CA PHE A 313 17.61 -6.18 10.57
C PHE A 313 19.08 -5.86 10.86
N LYS A 314 20.00 -6.83 10.72
CA LYS A 314 21.45 -6.63 10.92
C LYS A 314 22.03 -5.63 9.92
N LEU A 315 21.61 -5.69 8.66
CA LEU A 315 22.02 -4.75 7.61
C LEU A 315 21.63 -3.30 7.98
N LEU A 316 20.42 -3.08 8.51
CA LEU A 316 19.96 -1.77 8.97
C LEU A 316 20.77 -1.28 10.18
N LEU A 317 21.10 -2.16 11.14
CA LEU A 317 21.96 -1.82 12.27
C LEU A 317 23.34 -1.36 11.81
N ASP A 318 23.99 -2.13 10.93
CA ASP A 318 25.32 -1.80 10.40
C ASP A 318 25.30 -0.52 9.54
N PHE A 319 24.17 -0.21 8.91
CA PHE A 319 24.02 1.02 8.14
C PHE A 319 24.13 2.27 9.03
N VAL A 320 23.54 2.29 10.22
CA VAL A 320 23.46 3.49 11.09
C VAL A 320 24.58 3.58 12.15
N ARG A 321 25.49 2.60 12.19
CA ARG A 321 26.66 2.57 13.09
C ARG A 321 27.80 3.54 12.75
#